data_AF-X1LAJ7-F1
#
_entry.id   AF-X1LAJ7-F1
#
_cell.length_a   1.000
_cell.length_b   1.000
_cell.length_c   1.000
_cell.angle_alpha   90.00
_cell.angle_beta   90.00
_cell.angle_gamma   90.00
#
_symmetry.space_group_name_H-M   'P 1'
#
loop_
_entity.id
_entity.type
_entity.pdbx_description
1 polymer ?
#
loop_
_entity_poly.entity_id
_entity_poly.type
_entity_poly.pdbx_seq_one_letter_code
_entity_poly.pdbx_strand_id
1 'polypeptide(L)'
;FTLFSQSRELGFDLLKDSLYKILKHASKFNDIEILIEPAHKFETDIIIFIEDSLRLLEEMNKPSLGIVLDTGHINVNKESFSDAVRLLGDHIKHIHIDDNHGYNDDHLIPGEGNINFEKVILDLKKINYKGFLTVELGFGYTIDPDKAVYQSLKYLNMIGIK
;
A
#
# COMPACT_ATOMS: atom_id res chain seq x y z
N PHE A 1 -14.21 -13.99 -11.77
CA PHE A 1 -13.13 -14.88 -12.25
C PHE A 1 -11.84 -14.10 -12.20
N THR A 2 -10.70 -14.74 -11.95
CA THR A 2 -9.39 -14.07 -11.99
C THR A 2 -8.86 -13.99 -13.44
N LEU A 3 -7.70 -13.37 -13.65
CA LEU A 3 -6.98 -13.22 -14.92
C LEU A 3 -6.75 -14.56 -15.63
N PHE A 4 -6.73 -15.66 -14.88
CA PHE A 4 -6.56 -17.03 -15.40
C PHE A 4 -7.88 -17.80 -15.51
N SER A 5 -9.02 -17.11 -15.52
CA SER A 5 -10.37 -17.70 -15.65
C SER A 5 -10.78 -18.67 -14.52
N GLN A 6 -10.04 -18.67 -13.41
CA GLN A 6 -10.39 -19.41 -12.19
C GLN A 6 -11.34 -18.60 -11.29
N SER A 7 -11.96 -19.26 -10.30
CA SER A 7 -12.76 -18.54 -9.30
C SER A 7 -11.84 -17.65 -8.45
N ARG A 8 -12.39 -16.55 -7.91
CA ARG A 8 -11.63 -15.66 -7.03
C ARG A 8 -11.13 -16.39 -5.78
N GLU A 9 -11.96 -17.27 -5.22
CA GLU A 9 -11.59 -18.13 -4.09
C GLU A 9 -10.40 -19.04 -4.41
N LEU A 10 -10.41 -19.70 -5.58
CA LEU A 10 -9.25 -20.51 -5.98
C LEU A 10 -7.99 -19.65 -6.17
N GLY A 11 -8.12 -18.45 -6.74
CA GLY A 11 -7.01 -17.50 -6.82
C GLY A 11 -6.46 -17.11 -5.45
N PHE A 12 -7.35 -16.82 -4.50
CA PHE A 12 -6.99 -16.47 -3.12
C PHE A 12 -6.28 -17.63 -2.41
N ASP A 13 -6.76 -18.86 -2.58
CA ASP A 13 -6.11 -20.07 -2.03
C ASP A 13 -4.70 -20.27 -2.62
N LEU A 14 -4.55 -20.08 -3.94
CA LEU A 14 -3.24 -20.17 -4.61
C LEU A 14 -2.27 -19.07 -4.16
N LEU A 15 -2.77 -17.86 -3.88
CA LEU A 15 -1.99 -16.78 -3.30
C LEU A 15 -1.48 -17.18 -1.91
N LYS A 16 -2.36 -17.69 -1.02
CA LYS A 16 -1.97 -18.17 0.31
C LYS A 16 -0.94 -19.29 0.23
N ASP A 17 -1.12 -20.26 -0.66
CA ASP A 17 -0.16 -21.34 -0.86
C ASP A 17 1.23 -20.82 -1.28
N SER A 18 1.25 -19.80 -2.13
CA SER A 18 2.48 -19.15 -2.57
C SER A 18 3.14 -18.37 -1.42
N LEU A 19 2.37 -17.57 -0.69
CA LEU A 19 2.85 -16.83 0.47
C LEU A 19 3.34 -17.74 1.58
N TYR A 20 2.68 -18.87 1.82
CA TYR A 20 3.15 -19.85 2.81
C TYR A 20 4.54 -20.36 2.47
N LYS A 21 4.81 -20.67 1.20
CA LYS A 21 6.14 -21.12 0.73
C LYS A 21 7.19 -20.02 0.87
N ILE A 22 6.83 -18.78 0.52
CA ILE A 22 7.71 -17.61 0.64
C ILE A 22 8.03 -17.33 2.11
N LEU A 23 7.03 -17.24 2.97
CA LEU A 23 7.17 -17.01 4.41
C LEU A 23 7.98 -18.13 5.09
N LYS A 24 7.75 -19.39 4.72
CA LYS A 24 8.55 -20.54 5.20
C LYS A 24 10.02 -20.46 4.76
N HIS A 25 10.29 -19.88 3.59
CA HIS A 25 11.66 -19.64 3.15
C HIS A 25 12.28 -18.47 3.91
N ALA A 26 11.56 -17.34 4.00
CA ALA A 26 11.99 -16.14 4.70
C ALA A 26 12.30 -16.41 6.18
N SER A 27 11.56 -17.31 6.83
CA SER A 27 11.78 -17.68 8.24
C SER A 27 13.12 -18.38 8.52
N LYS A 28 13.91 -18.70 7.49
CA LYS A 28 15.29 -19.21 7.65
C LYS A 28 16.30 -18.09 7.92
N PHE A 29 15.90 -16.85 7.68
CA PHE A 29 16.69 -15.65 7.89
C PHE A 29 16.09 -14.88 9.06
N ASN A 30 16.94 -14.12 9.75
CA ASN A 30 16.46 -13.21 10.78
C ASN A 30 15.94 -11.93 10.11
N ASP A 31 14.89 -11.34 10.69
CA ASP A 31 14.42 -9.99 10.40
C ASP A 31 13.90 -9.74 8.96
N ILE A 32 13.38 -10.79 8.29
CA ILE A 32 12.68 -10.64 7.02
C ILE A 32 11.16 -10.69 7.24
N GLU A 33 10.49 -9.57 6.97
CA GLU A 33 9.04 -9.49 6.83
C GLU A 33 8.65 -9.52 5.34
N ILE A 34 7.50 -10.09 5.05
CA ILE A 34 6.89 -10.07 3.71
C ILE A 34 5.66 -9.20 3.79
N LEU A 35 5.57 -8.21 2.92
CA LEU A 35 4.46 -7.26 2.90
C LEU A 35 3.64 -7.46 1.63
N ILE A 36 2.32 -7.40 1.76
CA ILE A 36 1.39 -7.35 0.63
C ILE A 36 0.89 -5.93 0.47
N GLU A 37 0.89 -5.45 -0.75
CA GLU A 37 0.28 -4.20 -1.16
C GLU A 37 -1.09 -4.50 -1.80
N PRO A 38 -2.20 -4.05 -1.18
CA PRO A 38 -3.50 -4.06 -1.80
C PRO A 38 -3.49 -3.03 -2.93
N ALA A 39 -3.70 -3.50 -4.15
CA ALA A 39 -3.64 -2.67 -5.34
C ALA A 39 -5.04 -2.40 -5.90
N HIS A 40 -5.12 -1.70 -7.03
CA HIS A 40 -6.40 -1.44 -7.66
C HIS A 40 -6.79 -2.51 -8.68
N LYS A 41 -8.08 -2.54 -9.05
CA LYS A 41 -8.69 -3.60 -9.90
C LYS A 41 -8.08 -3.80 -11.30
N PHE A 42 -7.22 -2.88 -11.77
CA PHE A 42 -6.55 -3.05 -13.06
C PHE A 42 -5.17 -3.70 -12.92
N GLU A 43 -4.64 -3.82 -11.71
CA GLU A 43 -3.34 -4.43 -11.41
C GLU A 43 -3.50 -5.81 -10.77
N THR A 44 -4.54 -5.99 -9.96
CA THR A 44 -4.82 -7.26 -9.29
C THR A 44 -6.31 -7.54 -9.24
N ASP A 45 -6.65 -8.82 -9.08
CA ASP A 45 -8.02 -9.30 -8.90
C ASP A 45 -8.21 -10.12 -7.60
N ILE A 46 -7.16 -10.21 -6.79
CA ILE A 46 -7.16 -10.98 -5.54
C ILE A 46 -7.27 -10.06 -4.32
N ILE A 47 -6.25 -9.24 -4.05
CA ILE A 47 -6.20 -8.33 -2.89
C ILE A 47 -6.40 -6.91 -3.40
N ILE A 48 -7.64 -6.43 -3.41
CA ILE A 48 -7.99 -5.09 -3.91
C ILE A 48 -8.36 -4.18 -2.73
N PHE A 49 -9.29 -4.65 -1.90
CA PHE A 49 -9.84 -3.85 -0.81
C PHE A 49 -9.14 -4.16 0.52
N ILE A 50 -9.30 -3.26 1.49
CA ILE A 50 -8.78 -3.47 2.84
C ILE A 50 -9.33 -4.74 3.48
N GLU A 51 -10.58 -5.10 3.21
CA GLU A 51 -11.20 -6.32 3.72
C GLU A 51 -10.51 -7.59 3.19
N ASP A 52 -10.01 -7.58 1.95
CA ASP A 52 -9.25 -8.72 1.40
C ASP A 52 -7.93 -8.90 2.15
N SER A 53 -7.30 -7.78 2.53
CA SER A 53 -6.06 -7.75 3.29
C SER A 53 -6.27 -8.28 4.70
N LEU A 54 -7.34 -7.86 5.37
CA LEU A 54 -7.73 -8.37 6.69
C LEU A 54 -7.97 -9.88 6.65
N ARG A 55 -8.75 -10.33 5.66
CA ARG A 55 -9.00 -11.76 5.44
C ARG A 55 -7.69 -12.53 5.25
N LEU A 56 -6.76 -12.01 4.43
CA LEU A 56 -5.48 -12.65 4.18
C LEU A 56 -4.63 -12.76 5.46
N LEU A 57 -4.54 -11.67 6.23
CA LEU A 57 -3.80 -11.65 7.49
C LEU A 57 -4.37 -12.64 8.50
N GLU A 58 -5.71 -12.69 8.63
CA GLU A 58 -6.41 -13.62 9.52
C GLU A 58 -6.19 -15.08 9.12
N GLU A 59 -6.41 -15.42 7.85
CA GLU A 59 -6.30 -16.80 7.37
C GLU A 59 -4.85 -17.31 7.36
N MET A 60 -3.87 -16.44 7.10
CA MET A 60 -2.45 -16.81 7.12
C MET A 60 -1.91 -16.91 8.55
N ASN A 61 -2.35 -16.01 9.45
CA ASN A 61 -1.93 -15.91 10.85
C ASN A 61 -0.41 -16.04 11.02
N LYS A 62 0.35 -15.20 10.30
CA LYS A 62 1.81 -15.14 10.35
C LYS A 62 2.29 -13.77 10.83
N PRO A 63 3.09 -13.69 11.90
CA PRO A 63 3.57 -12.41 12.42
C PRO A 63 4.52 -11.68 11.46
N SER A 64 5.18 -12.40 10.57
CA SER A 64 6.09 -11.84 9.55
C SER A 64 5.38 -11.46 8.24
N LEU A 65 4.04 -11.51 8.21
CA LEU A 65 3.23 -11.01 7.10
C LEU A 65 2.61 -9.68 7.51
N GLY A 66 2.86 -8.64 6.72
CA GLY A 66 2.32 -7.30 6.95
C GLY A 66 1.76 -6.69 5.66
N ILE A 67 1.42 -5.41 5.75
CA ILE A 67 0.80 -4.64 4.67
C ILE A 67 1.67 -3.42 4.33
N VAL A 68 1.88 -3.20 3.04
CA VAL A 68 2.21 -1.88 2.49
C VAL A 68 0.88 -1.21 2.17
N LEU A 69 0.64 -0.04 2.75
CA LEU A 69 -0.55 0.75 2.41
C LEU A 69 -0.13 1.87 1.48
N ASP A 70 -0.77 1.94 0.33
CA ASP A 70 -0.51 2.95 -0.70
C ASP A 70 -1.64 3.99 -0.72
N THR A 71 -1.30 5.28 -0.76
CA THR A 71 -2.31 6.34 -0.75
C THR A 71 -3.08 6.42 -2.06
N GLY A 72 -2.41 6.22 -3.19
CA GLY A 72 -2.97 6.26 -4.52
C GLY A 72 -4.01 5.16 -4.74
N HIS A 73 -3.65 3.91 -4.47
CA HIS A 73 -4.53 2.74 -4.56
C HIS A 73 -5.82 2.94 -3.75
N ILE A 74 -5.70 3.41 -2.51
CA ILE A 74 -6.85 3.67 -1.62
C ILE A 74 -7.80 4.71 -2.23
N ASN A 75 -7.26 5.78 -2.81
CA ASN A 75 -8.05 6.85 -3.43
C ASN A 75 -8.76 6.39 -4.73
N VAL A 76 -8.09 5.55 -5.53
CA VAL A 76 -8.66 4.94 -6.74
C VAL A 76 -9.76 3.94 -6.39
N ASN A 77 -9.55 3.12 -5.37
CA ASN A 77 -10.52 2.12 -4.90
C ASN A 77 -11.72 2.74 -4.15
N LYS A 78 -11.72 4.05 -3.91
CA LYS A 78 -12.75 4.78 -3.15
C LYS A 78 -12.88 4.33 -1.71
N GLU A 79 -11.76 3.91 -1.13
CA GLU A 79 -11.67 3.54 0.27
C GLU A 79 -11.26 4.72 1.15
N SER A 80 -11.58 4.62 2.43
CA SER A 80 -11.20 5.60 3.43
C SER A 80 -9.84 5.24 3.99
N PHE A 81 -8.81 6.06 3.72
CA PHE A 81 -7.47 5.86 4.29
C PHE A 81 -7.50 5.78 5.81
N SER A 82 -8.40 6.53 6.46
CA SER A 82 -8.59 6.49 7.91
C SER A 82 -9.10 5.16 8.41
N ASP A 83 -10.04 4.56 7.67
CA ASP A 83 -10.56 3.25 8.02
C ASP A 83 -9.53 2.17 7.76
N ALA A 84 -8.76 2.27 6.66
CA ALA A 84 -7.62 1.41 6.39
C ALA A 84 -6.62 1.41 7.56
N VAL A 85 -6.19 2.60 7.99
CA VAL A 85 -5.28 2.78 9.13
C VAL A 85 -5.86 2.20 10.42
N ARG A 86 -7.15 2.46 10.69
CA ARG A 86 -7.83 1.97 11.90
C ARG A 86 -7.98 0.45 11.92
N LEU A 87 -8.30 -0.15 10.78
CA LEU A 87 -8.58 -1.58 10.66
C LEU A 87 -7.30 -2.42 10.63
N LEU A 88 -6.30 -1.99 9.86
CA LEU A 88 -5.04 -2.71 9.71
C LEU A 88 -4.10 -2.48 10.91
N GLY A 89 -4.10 -1.30 11.51
CA GLY A 89 -3.31 -0.98 12.71
C GLY A 89 -1.84 -1.39 12.58
N ASP A 90 -1.37 -2.23 13.51
CA ASP A 90 0.03 -2.67 13.58
C ASP A 90 0.47 -3.60 12.44
N HIS A 91 -0.46 -4.07 11.59
CA HIS A 91 -0.13 -4.80 10.37
C HIS A 91 0.43 -3.90 9.28
N ILE A 92 0.24 -2.58 9.36
CA ILE A 92 0.85 -1.62 8.46
C ILE A 92 2.34 -1.52 8.80
N LYS A 93 3.19 -2.01 7.90
CA LYS A 93 4.65 -2.00 8.07
C LYS A 93 5.35 -0.99 7.19
N HIS A 94 4.74 -0.63 6.07
CA HIS A 94 5.25 0.37 5.15
C HIS A 94 4.13 1.19 4.54
N ILE A 95 4.46 2.39 4.07
CA ILE A 95 3.52 3.27 3.37
C ILE A 95 4.18 3.76 2.09
N HIS A 96 3.51 3.55 0.96
CA HIS A 96 3.77 4.28 -0.27
C HIS A 96 2.93 5.55 -0.31
N ILE A 97 3.53 6.64 -0.79
CA ILE A 97 2.89 7.94 -0.93
C ILE A 97 3.04 8.47 -2.35
N ASP A 98 1.92 8.57 -3.02
CA ASP A 98 1.72 9.15 -4.34
C ASP A 98 0.35 9.85 -4.36
N ASP A 99 0.11 10.71 -5.34
CA ASP A 99 -1.17 11.40 -5.49
C ASP A 99 -1.87 11.02 -6.80
N ASN A 100 -3.19 11.14 -6.80
CA ASN A 100 -3.99 11.00 -8.01
C ASN A 100 -5.34 11.71 -7.85
N HIS A 101 -6.15 11.68 -8.90
CA HIS A 101 -7.48 12.29 -8.88
C HIS A 101 -8.59 11.31 -8.48
N GLY A 102 -8.22 10.06 -8.16
CA GLY A 102 -9.10 8.96 -7.82
C GLY A 102 -9.77 8.28 -9.02
N TYR A 103 -9.35 8.55 -10.25
CA TYR A 103 -9.91 7.90 -11.44
C TYR A 103 -8.97 6.83 -12.00
N ASN A 104 -7.69 7.17 -12.08
CA ASN A 104 -6.60 6.27 -12.44
C ASN A 104 -5.54 6.36 -11.36
N ASP A 105 -4.67 5.37 -11.35
CA ASP A 105 -3.48 5.41 -10.53
C ASP A 105 -2.39 6.23 -11.23
N ASP A 106 -2.45 7.54 -11.02
CA ASP A 106 -1.64 8.49 -11.76
C ASP A 106 -0.18 8.54 -11.24
N HIS A 107 0.08 8.04 -10.02
CA HIS A 107 1.36 8.13 -9.29
C HIS A 107 2.01 9.52 -9.38
N LEU A 108 1.23 10.57 -9.10
CA LEU A 108 1.68 11.96 -9.16
C LEU A 108 2.51 12.33 -7.93
N ILE A 109 3.26 13.42 -8.06
CA ILE A 109 3.91 14.06 -6.91
C ILE A 109 2.84 14.43 -5.85
N PRO A 110 3.06 14.11 -4.56
CA PRO A 110 2.18 14.53 -3.47
C PRO A 110 1.79 16.01 -3.55
N GLY A 111 0.49 16.29 -3.59
CA GLY A 111 -0.07 17.64 -3.71
C GLY A 111 -0.46 18.06 -5.13
N GLU A 112 -0.21 17.23 -6.15
CA GLU A 112 -0.66 17.47 -7.53
C GLU A 112 -2.03 16.85 -7.85
N GLY A 113 -2.56 15.99 -6.98
CA GLY A 113 -3.88 15.36 -7.10
C GLY A 113 -4.88 15.87 -6.06
N ASN A 114 -5.70 14.97 -5.51
CA ASN A 114 -6.77 15.33 -4.57
C ASN A 114 -6.72 14.60 -3.22
N ILE A 115 -5.63 13.87 -2.93
CA ILE A 115 -5.47 13.19 -1.64
C ILE A 115 -5.15 14.21 -0.55
N ASN A 116 -5.86 14.11 0.58
CA ASN A 116 -5.62 14.95 1.75
C ASN A 116 -4.47 14.39 2.61
N PHE A 117 -3.23 14.74 2.25
CA PHE A 117 -2.06 14.24 2.96
C PHE A 117 -1.92 14.74 4.40
N GLU A 118 -2.42 15.94 4.74
CA GLU A 118 -2.45 16.37 6.15
C GLU A 118 -3.26 15.39 6.99
N LYS A 119 -4.40 14.93 6.46
CA LYS A 119 -5.23 13.92 7.10
C LYS A 119 -4.55 12.56 7.17
N VAL A 120 -3.90 12.11 6.08
CA VAL A 120 -3.09 10.87 6.06
C VAL A 120 -2.09 10.85 7.20
N ILE A 121 -1.31 11.92 7.35
CA ILE A 121 -0.30 12.02 8.41
C ILE A 121 -0.91 12.07 9.80
N LEU A 122 -2.05 12.76 9.98
CA LEU A 122 -2.78 12.74 11.24
C LEU A 122 -3.27 11.34 11.60
N ASP A 123 -3.75 10.55 10.64
CA ASP A 123 -4.23 9.20 10.88
C ASP A 123 -3.05 8.24 11.21
N LEU A 124 -1.93 8.33 10.50
CA LEU A 124 -0.72 7.56 10.82
C LEU A 124 -0.17 7.91 12.22
N LYS A 125 -0.25 9.18 12.64
CA LYS A 125 0.12 9.59 14.00
C LYS A 125 -0.79 8.97 15.08
N LYS A 126 -2.07 8.73 14.80
CA LYS A 126 -3.00 8.11 15.76
C LYS A 126 -2.62 6.67 16.10
N ILE A 127 -2.07 5.94 15.14
CA ILE A 127 -1.54 4.57 15.35
C ILE A 127 -0.06 4.57 15.74
N ASN A 128 0.52 5.74 16.01
CA ASN A 128 1.93 5.89 16.38
C ASN A 128 2.90 5.24 15.36
N TYR A 129 2.56 5.27 14.06
CA TYR A 129 3.39 4.70 12.99
C TYR A 129 4.81 5.29 13.03
N LYS A 130 5.82 4.43 12.98
CA LYS A 130 7.26 4.78 13.04
C LYS A 130 8.06 4.31 11.82
N GLY A 131 7.41 3.64 10.87
CA GLY A 131 8.06 3.19 9.65
C GLY A 131 8.32 4.34 8.68
N PHE A 132 8.92 3.99 7.54
CA PHE A 132 9.20 4.94 6.48
C PHE A 132 7.95 5.26 5.65
N LEU A 133 7.93 6.44 5.06
CA LEU A 133 7.07 6.80 3.93
C LEU A 133 7.95 6.81 2.68
N THR A 134 7.54 6.11 1.63
CA THR A 134 8.27 6.08 0.36
C THR A 134 7.45 6.77 -0.70
N VAL A 135 8.05 7.75 -1.38
CA VAL A 135 7.41 8.39 -2.53
C VAL A 135 7.52 7.47 -3.73
N GLU A 136 6.37 7.03 -4.25
CA GLU A 136 6.29 6.17 -5.45
C GLU A 136 5.70 6.97 -6.61
N LEU A 137 6.52 7.27 -7.62
CA LEU A 137 6.11 8.13 -8.73
C LEU A 137 6.07 7.38 -10.06
N GLY A 138 5.14 7.78 -10.92
CA GLY A 138 4.94 7.16 -12.22
C GLY A 138 6.10 7.41 -13.20
N PHE A 139 6.07 6.69 -14.32
CA PHE A 139 7.11 6.78 -15.36
C PHE A 139 7.24 8.17 -16.02
N GLY A 140 6.26 9.06 -15.82
CA GLY A 140 6.31 10.44 -16.31
C GLY A 140 7.51 11.24 -15.78
N TYR A 141 8.07 10.82 -14.64
CA TYR A 141 9.18 11.51 -13.98
C TYR A 141 10.56 10.90 -14.30
N THR A 142 10.64 9.84 -15.11
CA THR A 142 11.91 9.13 -15.40
C THR A 142 12.95 9.99 -16.13
N ILE A 143 12.53 10.99 -16.91
CA ILE A 143 13.46 11.85 -17.66
C ILE A 143 14.19 12.83 -16.72
N ASP A 144 13.52 13.32 -15.68
CA ASP A 144 14.08 14.26 -14.70
C ASP A 144 13.57 13.90 -13.29
N PRO A 145 14.08 12.79 -12.71
CA PRO A 145 13.58 12.28 -11.43
C PRO A 145 14.00 13.18 -10.26
N ASP A 146 15.15 13.86 -10.36
CA ASP A 146 15.65 14.74 -9.32
C ASP A 146 14.67 15.88 -9.04
N LYS A 147 14.14 16.51 -10.10
CA LYS A 147 13.13 17.56 -9.95
C LYS A 147 11.88 17.06 -9.23
N ALA A 148 11.41 15.86 -9.58
CA ALA A 148 10.24 15.26 -8.95
C ALA A 148 10.50 14.98 -7.45
N VAL A 149 11.67 14.42 -7.13
CA VAL A 149 12.11 14.21 -5.74
C VAL A 149 12.14 15.53 -4.95
N TYR A 150 12.71 16.60 -5.52
CA TYR A 150 12.74 17.90 -4.85
C TYR A 150 11.34 18.49 -4.61
N GLN A 151 10.42 18.33 -5.57
CA GLN A 151 9.04 18.79 -5.43
C GLN A 151 8.30 17.99 -4.35
N SER A 152 8.42 16.66 -4.34
CA SER A 152 7.86 15.80 -3.30
C SER A 152 8.40 16.16 -1.92
N LEU A 153 9.73 16.27 -1.76
CA LEU A 153 10.33 16.67 -0.48
C LEU A 153 9.86 18.05 -0.03
N LYS A 154 9.75 19.02 -0.93
CA LYS A 154 9.25 20.35 -0.60
C LYS A 154 7.83 20.29 -0.06
N TYR A 155 6.93 19.55 -0.72
CA TYR A 155 5.54 19.40 -0.27
C TYR A 155 5.45 18.69 1.08
N LEU A 156 6.13 17.55 1.24
CA LEU A 156 6.11 16.75 2.47
C LEU A 156 6.65 17.55 3.68
N ASN A 157 7.70 18.36 3.47
CA ASN A 157 8.21 19.29 4.48
C ASN A 157 7.19 20.35 4.88
N MET A 158 6.41 20.88 3.93
CA MET A 158 5.38 21.88 4.22
C MET A 158 4.26 21.33 5.10
N ILE A 159 3.91 20.05 4.94
CA ILE A 159 2.87 19.37 5.76
C ILE A 159 3.45 18.70 7.03
N GLY A 160 4.72 18.96 7.35
CA GLY A 160 5.34 18.59 8.62
C GLY A 160 5.91 17.16 8.69
N ILE A 161 6.19 16.54 7.55
CA ILE A 161 7.02 15.33 7.44
C ILE A 161 8.47 15.80 7.28
N LYS A 162 9.39 15.24 8.07
CA LYS A 162 10.82 15.61 8.04
C LYS A 162 11.66 14.40 7.70
#